data_AF-A0A9D0H010-F1
#
_entry.id   AF-A0A9D0H010-F1
#
_cell.length_a   1.000
_cell.length_b   1.000
_cell.length_c   1.000
_cell.angle_alpha   90.00
_cell.angle_beta   90.00
_cell.angle_gamma   90.00
#
_symmetry.space_group_name_H-M   'P 1'
#
loop_
_entity.id
_entity.type
_entity.pdbx_description
1 polymer ?
#
loop_
_entity_poly.entity_id
_entity_poly.type
_entity_poly.pdbx_seq_one_letter_code
_entity_poly.pdbx_strand_id
1 'polypeptide(L)'
;MLKVFILGMIFGAVMQLGFLDRLSKVIGAFLLKDLTIPKALMVAMGVGAVFLYTAEYFGFIQFHIKPFYPVGVALGGLVFGVGMVIVGYCPGSMPEAVGEGRMDAFLGIVSGIIGGVIFTVLYPVYHNSLLHGKTIGEPTLTDLFGVDGVEKMIVGVIIGLGFVILAFLIDGVEKRYVLKENKKSN
;
A
#
# COMPACT_ATOMS: atom_id res chain seq x y z
N MET A 1 -22.41 -11.94 0.32
CA MET A 1 -21.58 -12.17 -0.89
C MET A 1 -21.82 -11.13 -1.98
N LEU A 2 -23.07 -10.86 -2.39
CA LEU A 2 -23.36 -9.86 -3.44
C LEU A 2 -22.76 -8.46 -3.19
N LYS A 3 -22.83 -7.96 -1.95
CA LYS A 3 -22.23 -6.65 -1.58
C LYS A 3 -20.72 -6.58 -1.85
N VAL A 4 -19.99 -7.67 -1.55
CA VAL A 4 -18.52 -7.75 -1.75
C VAL A 4 -18.19 -7.78 -3.23
N PHE A 5 -18.99 -8.50 -4.02
CA PHE A 5 -18.81 -8.56 -5.46
C PHE A 5 -19.02 -7.20 -6.14
N ILE A 6 -20.09 -6.49 -5.78
CA ILE A 6 -20.36 -5.13 -6.29
C ILE A 6 -19.24 -4.17 -5.88
N LEU A 7 -18.80 -4.22 -4.61
CA LEU A 7 -17.72 -3.36 -4.13
C LEU A 7 -16.39 -3.64 -4.85
N GLY A 8 -16.10 -4.91 -5.13
CA GLY A 8 -14.94 -5.32 -5.92
C GLY A 8 -14.99 -4.80 -7.37
N MET A 9 -16.16 -4.85 -8.02
CA MET A 9 -16.33 -4.27 -9.36
C MET A 9 -16.14 -2.76 -9.37
N ILE A 10 -16.70 -2.04 -8.39
CA ILE A 10 -16.51 -0.59 -8.25
C ILE A 10 -15.04 -0.26 -8.02
N PHE A 11 -14.37 -0.99 -7.11
CA PHE A 11 -12.95 -0.81 -6.84
C PHE A 11 -12.09 -1.05 -8.09
N GLY A 12 -12.35 -2.13 -8.83
CA GLY A 12 -11.66 -2.44 -10.08
C GLY A 12 -11.87 -1.36 -11.15
N ALA A 13 -13.10 -0.87 -11.32
CA ALA A 13 -13.40 0.21 -12.27
C ALA A 13 -12.67 1.51 -11.92
N VAL A 14 -12.60 1.86 -10.62
CA VAL A 14 -11.85 3.05 -10.15
C VAL A 14 -10.35 2.88 -10.36
N MET A 15 -9.81 1.70 -10.10
CA MET A 15 -8.40 1.38 -10.34
C MET A 15 -8.03 1.52 -11.81
N GLN A 16 -8.86 0.99 -12.71
CA GLN A 16 -8.62 1.03 -14.15
C GLN A 16 -8.65 2.45 -14.74
N LEU A 17 -9.45 3.35 -14.16
CA LEU A 17 -9.40 4.78 -14.51
C LEU A 17 -8.08 5.45 -14.13
N GLY A 18 -7.34 4.89 -13.17
CA GLY A 18 -6.06 5.41 -12.71
C GLY A 18 -4.88 5.09 -13.63
N PHE A 19 -4.96 4.05 -14.48
CA PHE A 19 -3.88 3.57 -15.35
C PHE A 19 -2.51 3.42 -14.64
N LEU A 20 -2.54 2.90 -13.40
CA LEU A 20 -1.33 2.66 -12.59
C LEU A 20 -0.65 1.32 -12.93
N ASP A 21 -1.25 0.50 -13.80
CA ASP A 21 -0.85 -0.85 -14.16
C ASP A 21 0.35 -0.93 -15.14
N ARG A 22 0.76 0.21 -15.70
CA ARG A 22 1.82 0.25 -16.71
C ARG A 22 3.19 -0.03 -16.08
N LEU A 23 3.89 -1.02 -16.64
CA LEU A 23 5.24 -1.42 -16.21
C LEU A 23 6.22 -0.23 -16.19
N SER A 24 6.13 0.66 -17.19
CA SER A 24 6.96 1.86 -17.27
C SER A 24 6.77 2.82 -16.09
N LYS A 25 5.54 2.88 -15.53
CA LYS A 25 5.24 3.69 -14.35
C LYS A 25 5.77 3.03 -13.08
N VAL A 26 5.66 1.70 -12.97
CA VAL A 26 6.20 0.94 -11.83
C VAL A 26 7.72 1.06 -11.77
N ILE A 27 8.41 0.80 -12.89
CA ILE A 27 9.87 0.95 -12.98
C ILE A 27 10.27 2.41 -12.78
N GLY A 28 9.51 3.37 -13.35
CA GLY A 28 9.72 4.79 -13.15
C GLY A 28 9.63 5.21 -11.67
N ALA A 29 8.74 4.59 -10.90
CA ALA A 29 8.63 4.81 -9.45
C ALA A 29 9.84 4.26 -8.70
N PHE A 30 10.31 3.04 -9.01
CA PHE A 30 11.51 2.46 -8.39
C PHE A 30 12.80 3.22 -8.76
N LEU A 31 12.85 3.78 -9.98
CA LEU A 31 13.98 4.57 -10.46
C LEU A 31 13.90 6.06 -10.09
N LEU A 32 12.90 6.45 -9.28
CA LEU A 32 12.62 7.83 -8.86
C LEU A 32 12.47 8.82 -10.03
N LYS A 33 12.12 8.34 -11.23
CA LYS A 33 11.89 9.16 -12.43
C LYS A 33 10.43 9.57 -12.60
N ASP A 34 9.51 8.75 -12.10
CA ASP A 34 8.07 9.00 -12.21
C ASP A 34 7.41 8.71 -10.85
N LEU A 35 7.06 9.76 -10.12
CA LEU A 35 6.47 9.64 -8.79
C LEU A 35 4.95 9.57 -8.83
N THR A 36 4.34 9.36 -10.00
CA THR A 36 2.88 9.28 -10.16
C THR A 36 2.27 8.19 -9.28
N ILE A 37 2.85 6.97 -9.27
CA ILE A 37 2.35 5.85 -8.47
C ILE A 37 2.49 6.11 -6.96
N PRO A 38 3.68 6.49 -6.43
CA PRO A 38 3.82 6.83 -5.02
C PRO A 38 2.88 7.95 -4.55
N LYS A 39 2.68 9.00 -5.36
CA LYS A 39 1.76 10.10 -5.02
C LYS A 39 0.32 9.62 -4.93
N ALA A 40 -0.14 8.84 -5.91
CA ALA A 40 -1.48 8.29 -5.90
C ALA A 40 -1.71 7.38 -4.68
N LEU A 41 -0.73 6.55 -4.32
CA LEU A 41 -0.78 5.74 -3.11
C LEU A 41 -0.83 6.59 -1.83
N MET A 42 -0.03 7.65 -1.73
CA MET A 42 -0.07 8.57 -0.58
C MET A 42 -1.42 9.26 -0.42
N VAL A 43 -2.02 9.73 -1.52
CA VAL A 43 -3.36 10.34 -1.48
C VAL A 43 -4.41 9.31 -1.09
N ALA A 44 -4.37 8.11 -1.67
CA ALA A 44 -5.29 7.03 -1.34
C ALA A 44 -5.18 6.61 0.13
N MET A 45 -3.95 6.47 0.65
CA MET A 45 -3.70 6.19 2.07
C MET A 45 -4.18 7.31 2.98
N GLY A 46 -3.94 8.57 2.60
CA GLY A 46 -4.37 9.73 3.39
C GLY A 46 -5.89 9.86 3.47
N VAL A 47 -6.58 9.77 2.34
CA VAL A 47 -8.05 9.78 2.28
C VAL A 47 -8.63 8.57 3.01
N GLY A 48 -8.03 7.38 2.83
CA GLY A 48 -8.42 6.16 3.52
C GLY A 48 -8.29 6.28 5.04
N ALA A 49 -7.20 6.87 5.54
CA ALA A 49 -7.01 7.11 6.96
C ALA A 49 -8.10 8.05 7.51
N VAL A 50 -8.33 9.21 6.87
CA VAL A 50 -9.40 10.15 7.28
C VAL A 50 -10.75 9.45 7.35
N PHE A 51 -11.09 8.65 6.33
CA PHE A 51 -12.35 7.93 6.27
C PHE A 51 -12.47 6.87 7.38
N LEU A 52 -11.44 6.04 7.58
CA LEU A 52 -11.46 4.94 8.56
C LEU A 52 -11.51 5.45 10.01
N TYR A 53 -10.72 6.47 10.37
CA TYR A 53 -10.75 7.04 11.72
C TYR A 53 -12.07 7.76 12.01
N THR A 54 -12.67 8.41 11.01
CA THR A 54 -14.01 9.01 11.17
C THR A 54 -15.08 7.94 11.33
N ALA A 55 -15.03 6.87 10.52
CA ALA A 55 -15.99 5.77 10.59
C ALA A 55 -15.89 4.96 11.90
N GLU A 56 -14.69 4.82 12.47
CA GLU A 56 -14.50 4.25 13.82
C GLU A 56 -15.20 5.10 14.86
N TYR A 57 -15.01 6.44 14.83
CA TYR A 57 -15.60 7.34 15.82
C TYR A 57 -17.13 7.26 15.88
N PHE A 58 -17.79 7.12 14.72
CA PHE A 58 -19.24 6.93 14.65
C PHE A 58 -19.70 5.49 14.97
N GLY A 59 -18.79 4.57 15.31
CA GLY A 59 -19.10 3.20 15.68
C GLY A 59 -19.46 2.29 14.51
N PHE A 60 -19.21 2.69 13.26
CA PHE A 60 -19.51 1.86 12.09
C PHE A 60 -18.47 0.76 11.87
N ILE A 61 -17.25 0.93 12.37
CA ILE A 61 -16.11 0.02 12.11
C ILE A 61 -15.31 -0.18 13.41
N GLN A 62 -14.84 -1.40 13.63
CA GLN A 62 -13.86 -1.71 14.69
C GLN A 62 -12.51 -2.04 14.06
N PHE A 63 -11.44 -1.47 14.59
CA PHE A 63 -10.09 -1.80 14.14
C PHE A 63 -9.67 -3.18 14.65
N HIS A 64 -9.24 -4.04 13.74
CA HIS A 64 -8.61 -5.32 14.06
C HIS A 64 -7.12 -5.22 13.73
N ILE A 65 -6.36 -4.72 14.70
CA ILE A 65 -4.92 -4.44 14.54
C ILE A 65 -4.17 -5.77 14.60
N LYS A 66 -3.22 -5.98 13.68
CA LYS A 66 -2.34 -7.14 13.75
C LYS A 66 -1.16 -6.86 14.68
N PRO A 67 -0.72 -7.85 15.47
CA PRO A 67 0.49 -7.70 16.28
C PRO A 67 1.70 -7.42 15.39
N PHE A 68 2.54 -6.48 15.83
CA PHE A 68 3.67 -6.01 15.05
C PHE A 68 4.94 -6.81 15.36
N TYR A 69 5.43 -7.52 14.33
CA TYR A 69 6.68 -8.30 14.36
C TYR A 69 7.75 -7.59 13.53
N PRO A 70 8.62 -6.76 14.13
CA PRO A 70 9.53 -5.88 13.37
C PRO A 70 10.47 -6.66 12.45
N VAL A 71 11.04 -7.76 12.96
CA VAL A 71 11.97 -8.62 12.19
C VAL A 71 11.24 -9.31 11.04
N GLY A 72 10.06 -9.86 11.31
CA GLY A 72 9.25 -10.53 10.28
C GLY A 72 8.74 -9.59 9.21
N VAL A 73 8.30 -8.39 9.59
CA VAL A 73 7.84 -7.36 8.66
C VAL A 73 9.01 -6.84 7.81
N ALA A 74 10.19 -6.63 8.39
CA ALA A 74 11.36 -6.18 7.64
C ALA A 74 11.82 -7.22 6.61
N LEU A 75 11.98 -8.49 7.03
CA LEU A 75 12.37 -9.57 6.12
C LEU A 75 11.30 -9.85 5.06
N GLY A 76 10.03 -9.89 5.47
CA GLY A 76 8.90 -10.06 4.56
C GLY A 76 8.82 -8.93 3.53
N GLY A 77 8.99 -7.68 3.97
CA GLY A 77 9.01 -6.50 3.10
C GLY A 77 10.13 -6.53 2.07
N LEU A 78 11.32 -7.01 2.45
CA LEU A 78 12.44 -7.17 1.52
C LEU A 78 12.15 -8.22 0.44
N VAL A 79 11.71 -9.42 0.85
CA VAL A 79 11.39 -10.51 -0.09
C VAL A 79 10.23 -10.10 -1.00
N PHE A 80 9.21 -9.47 -0.43
CA PHE A 80 8.06 -8.95 -1.17
C PHE A 80 8.48 -7.86 -2.17
N GLY A 81 9.36 -6.93 -1.77
CA GLY A 81 9.90 -5.90 -2.64
C GLY A 81 10.68 -6.47 -3.83
N VAL A 82 11.56 -7.45 -3.58
CA VAL A 82 12.30 -8.15 -4.65
C VAL A 82 11.34 -8.85 -5.61
N GLY A 83 10.29 -9.51 -5.08
CA GLY A 83 9.25 -10.13 -5.89
C GLY A 83 8.53 -9.14 -6.80
N MET A 84 8.16 -7.95 -6.29
CA MET A 84 7.52 -6.91 -7.10
C MET A 84 8.41 -6.42 -8.25
N VAL A 85 9.72 -6.31 -8.04
CA VAL A 85 10.67 -5.89 -9.09
C VAL A 85 10.79 -6.96 -10.18
N ILE A 86 10.84 -8.25 -9.80
CA ILE A 86 10.95 -9.36 -10.76
C ILE A 86 9.68 -9.48 -11.61
N VAL A 87 8.51 -9.40 -10.96
CA VAL A 87 7.20 -9.55 -11.63
C VAL A 87 6.81 -8.27 -12.38
N GLY A 88 7.30 -7.11 -11.95
CA GLY A 88 7.02 -5.82 -12.60
C GLY A 88 5.63 -5.26 -12.30
N TYR A 89 4.91 -5.81 -11.32
CA TYR A 89 3.57 -5.37 -10.91
C TYR A 89 3.48 -5.24 -9.39
N CYS A 90 2.67 -4.27 -8.94
CA CYS A 90 2.20 -4.20 -7.56
C CYS A 90 1.09 -5.25 -7.36
N PRO A 91 0.92 -5.89 -6.19
CA PRO A 91 -0.15 -6.87 -5.96
C PRO A 91 -1.55 -6.34 -6.32
N GLY A 92 -1.80 -5.05 -6.14
CA GLY A 92 -3.09 -4.43 -6.46
C GLY A 92 -3.34 -4.28 -7.96
N SER A 93 -2.29 -4.11 -8.77
CA SER A 93 -2.40 -3.93 -10.23
C SER A 93 -2.41 -5.25 -11.00
N MET A 94 -2.08 -6.38 -10.37
CA MET A 94 -2.08 -7.68 -11.06
C MET A 94 -3.48 -8.10 -11.54
N PRO A 95 -4.56 -8.02 -10.71
CA PRO A 95 -5.90 -8.38 -11.17
C PRO A 95 -6.43 -7.44 -12.25
N GLU A 96 -6.08 -6.15 -12.19
CA GLU A 96 -6.39 -5.14 -13.20
C GLU A 96 -5.75 -5.51 -14.55
N ALA A 97 -4.44 -5.76 -14.56
CA ALA A 97 -3.71 -6.15 -15.76
C ALA A 97 -4.23 -7.46 -16.39
N VAL A 98 -4.66 -8.43 -15.58
CA VAL A 98 -5.33 -9.63 -16.08
C VAL A 98 -6.69 -9.28 -16.70
N GLY A 99 -7.44 -8.36 -16.11
CA GLY A 99 -8.69 -7.82 -16.67
C GLY A 99 -8.50 -7.12 -18.03
N GLU A 100 -7.34 -6.51 -18.26
CA GLU A 100 -6.96 -5.92 -19.56
C GLU A 100 -6.45 -6.94 -20.60
N GLY A 101 -6.34 -8.21 -20.22
CA GLY A 101 -5.86 -9.28 -21.10
C GLY A 101 -4.35 -9.55 -21.06
N ARG A 102 -3.61 -8.93 -20.13
CA ARG A 102 -2.16 -9.15 -19.95
C ARG A 102 -1.94 -10.43 -19.14
N MET A 103 -1.69 -11.54 -19.83
CA MET A 103 -1.50 -12.85 -19.20
C MET A 103 -0.22 -12.94 -18.36
N ASP A 104 0.76 -12.06 -18.57
CA ASP A 104 1.97 -12.00 -17.74
C ASP A 104 1.64 -11.76 -16.27
N ALA A 105 0.61 -10.95 -15.99
CA ALA A 105 0.16 -10.67 -14.63
C ALA A 105 -0.50 -11.89 -13.97
N PHE A 106 -1.10 -12.79 -14.77
CA PHE A 106 -1.72 -14.02 -14.25
C PHE A 106 -0.68 -14.94 -13.62
N LEU A 107 0.51 -15.05 -14.23
CA LEU A 107 1.62 -15.81 -13.66
C LEU A 107 2.09 -15.21 -12.33
N GLY A 108 2.07 -13.88 -12.21
CA GLY A 108 2.32 -13.15 -10.96
C GLY A 108 1.32 -13.52 -9.85
N ILE A 109 0.03 -13.58 -10.18
CA ILE A 109 -1.02 -13.99 -9.22
C ILE A 109 -0.82 -15.43 -8.77
N VAL A 110 -0.62 -16.36 -9.72
CA VAL A 110 -0.46 -17.79 -9.42
C VAL A 110 0.78 -18.03 -8.56
N SER A 111 1.92 -17.44 -8.92
CA SER A 111 3.15 -17.53 -8.12
C SER A 111 3.01 -16.90 -6.74
N GLY A 112 2.29 -15.77 -6.62
CA GLY A 112 1.97 -15.14 -5.34
C GLY A 112 1.14 -16.04 -4.42
N ILE A 113 0.12 -16.72 -4.97
CA ILE A 113 -0.70 -17.68 -4.24
C ILE A 113 0.16 -18.86 -3.76
N ILE A 114 0.98 -19.44 -4.66
CA ILE A 114 1.88 -20.54 -4.32
C ILE A 114 2.85 -20.12 -3.21
N GLY A 115 3.47 -18.93 -3.33
CA GLY A 115 4.35 -18.38 -2.31
C GLY A 115 3.65 -18.19 -0.96
N GLY A 116 2.40 -17.71 -0.96
CA GLY A 116 1.59 -17.57 0.25
C GLY A 116 1.25 -18.90 0.92
N VAL A 117 0.93 -19.94 0.13
CA VAL A 117 0.69 -21.29 0.63
C VAL A 117 1.96 -21.88 1.24
N ILE A 118 3.10 -21.78 0.53
CA ILE A 118 4.40 -22.25 1.03
C ILE A 118 4.74 -21.53 2.34
N PHE A 119 4.57 -20.21 2.40
CA PHE A 119 4.79 -19.44 3.61
C PHE A 119 3.89 -19.91 4.76
N THR A 120 2.61 -20.18 4.49
CA THR A 120 1.65 -20.67 5.50
C THR A 120 2.06 -22.04 6.05
N VAL A 121 2.55 -22.95 5.20
CA VAL A 121 3.03 -24.29 5.62
C VAL A 121 4.35 -24.21 6.40
N LEU A 122 5.23 -23.28 6.03
CA LEU A 122 6.51 -23.09 6.72
C LEU A 122 6.38 -22.21 7.98
N TYR A 123 5.28 -21.47 8.12
CA TYR A 123 4.99 -20.62 9.27
C TYR A 123 5.20 -21.32 10.63
N PRO A 124 4.70 -22.55 10.89
CA PRO A 124 4.95 -23.25 12.16
C PRO A 124 6.44 -23.52 12.44
N VAL A 125 7.27 -23.67 11.42
CA VAL A 125 8.73 -23.86 11.56
C VAL A 125 9.40 -22.54 11.96
N TYR A 126 8.98 -21.43 11.35
CA TYR A 126 9.50 -20.09 11.65
C TYR A 126 8.95 -19.47 12.93
N HIS A 127 7.81 -19.99 13.43
CA HIS A 127 7.19 -19.60 14.68
C HIS A 127 8.14 -19.75 15.88
N ASN A 128 8.99 -20.79 15.86
CA ASN A 128 9.79 -21.19 17.02
C ASN A 128 11.18 -20.56 17.14
N SER A 129 11.69 -19.78 16.18
CA SER A 129 13.09 -19.29 16.30
C SER A 129 13.44 -17.92 15.74
N LEU A 130 12.70 -17.32 14.79
CA LEU A 130 13.17 -16.08 14.12
C LEU A 130 12.12 -14.99 13.86
N LEU A 131 10.84 -15.33 13.69
CA LEU A 131 9.79 -14.33 13.36
C LEU A 131 9.02 -13.82 14.59
N HIS A 132 8.98 -14.57 15.69
CA HIS A 132 8.30 -14.21 16.94
C HIS A 132 9.22 -13.52 17.98
N GLY A 133 10.38 -13.00 17.57
CA GLY A 133 11.19 -12.16 18.45
C GLY A 133 10.38 -10.97 19.01
N LYS A 134 10.73 -10.52 20.23
CA LYS A 134 10.13 -9.45 21.04
C LYS A 134 8.99 -8.68 20.33
N THR A 135 7.76 -9.17 20.50
CA THR A 135 6.54 -8.51 20.03
C THR A 135 6.45 -7.13 20.65
N ILE A 136 6.19 -6.12 19.82
CA ILE A 136 5.95 -4.75 20.31
C ILE A 136 4.45 -4.54 20.65
N GLY A 137 3.68 -5.64 20.76
CA GLY A 137 2.24 -5.61 20.96
C GLY A 137 1.49 -5.22 19.68
N GLU A 138 0.41 -4.45 19.84
CA GLU A 138 -0.41 -3.87 18.78
C GLU A 138 -0.19 -2.34 18.72
N PRO A 139 1.03 -1.85 18.42
CA PRO A 139 1.29 -0.42 18.48
C PRO A 139 0.52 0.28 17.37
N THR A 140 -0.56 0.97 17.71
CA THR A 140 -1.11 1.99 16.83
C THR A 140 -0.38 3.30 17.04
N LEU A 141 -0.28 4.12 16.00
CA LEU A 141 0.25 5.49 16.15
C LEU A 141 -0.54 6.25 17.23
N THR A 142 -1.84 5.97 17.36
CA THR A 142 -2.71 6.59 18.36
C THR A 142 -2.45 6.10 19.79
N ASP A 143 -2.07 4.83 19.99
CA ASP A 143 -1.66 4.31 21.30
C ASP A 143 -0.31 4.88 21.75
N LEU A 144 0.60 5.15 20.81
CA LEU A 144 1.88 5.81 21.10
C LEU A 144 1.71 7.24 21.63
N PHE A 145 0.64 7.92 21.18
CA PHE A 145 0.27 9.25 21.68
C PHE A 145 -0.65 9.20 22.91
N GLY A 146 -1.09 8.00 23.34
CA GLY A 146 -1.91 7.81 24.55
C GLY A 146 -3.27 8.51 24.50
N VAL A 147 -3.85 8.65 23.30
CA VAL A 147 -5.07 9.43 23.06
C VAL A 147 -6.29 8.55 22.82
N ASP A 148 -7.34 8.80 23.60
CA ASP A 148 -8.60 8.05 23.56
C ASP A 148 -9.75 8.85 22.90
N GLY A 149 -10.66 8.15 22.23
CA GLY A 149 -11.93 8.72 21.73
C GLY A 149 -11.77 9.76 20.61
N VAL A 150 -12.19 11.00 20.86
CA VAL A 150 -12.21 12.09 19.85
C VAL A 150 -10.79 12.47 19.41
N GLU A 151 -9.83 12.39 20.33
CA GLU A 151 -8.43 12.76 20.06
C GLU A 151 -7.77 11.78 19.07
N LYS A 152 -8.14 10.49 19.16
CA LYS A 152 -7.76 9.46 18.18
C LYS A 152 -8.22 9.82 16.77
N MET A 153 -9.48 10.26 16.63
CA MET A 153 -10.03 10.71 15.35
C MET A 153 -9.27 11.93 14.82
N ILE A 154 -9.01 12.93 15.66
CA ILE A 154 -8.30 14.16 15.26
C ILE A 154 -6.88 13.83 14.80
N VAL A 155 -6.13 13.03 15.56
CA VAL A 155 -4.78 12.60 15.18
C VAL A 155 -4.78 11.81 13.87
N GLY A 156 -5.72 10.87 13.72
CA GLY A 156 -5.88 10.09 12.50
C GLY A 156 -6.18 10.95 11.26
N VAL A 157 -7.04 11.96 11.42
CA VAL A 157 -7.39 12.92 10.36
C VAL A 157 -6.20 13.83 10.02
N ILE A 158 -5.46 14.32 11.03
CA ILE A 158 -4.26 15.15 10.82
C ILE A 158 -3.19 14.36 10.07
N ILE A 159 -2.94 13.10 10.46
CA ILE A 159 -1.98 12.23 9.77
C ILE A 159 -2.43 12.00 8.33
N GLY A 160 -3.71 11.68 8.12
CA GLY A 160 -4.27 11.45 6.79
C GLY A 160 -4.15 12.68 5.88
N LEU A 161 -4.49 13.87 6.40
CA LEU A 161 -4.31 15.14 5.70
C LEU A 161 -2.83 15.44 5.44
N GLY A 162 -1.94 15.10 6.38
CA GLY A 162 -0.49 15.21 6.23
C GLY A 162 0.02 14.40 5.03
N PHE A 163 -0.44 13.16 4.84
CA PHE A 163 -0.10 12.35 3.67
C PHE A 163 -0.60 12.96 2.36
N VAL A 164 -1.81 13.53 2.35
CA VAL A 164 -2.35 14.22 1.17
C VAL A 164 -1.52 15.47 0.84
N ILE A 165 -1.25 16.32 1.83
CA ILE A 165 -0.44 17.53 1.65
C ILE A 165 0.97 17.17 1.17
N LEU A 166 1.58 16.13 1.75
CA LEU A 166 2.90 15.67 1.34
C LEU A 166 2.89 15.21 -0.13
N ALA A 167 1.86 14.51 -0.57
CA ALA A 167 1.72 14.12 -1.98
C ALA A 167 1.64 15.34 -2.91
N PHE A 168 0.92 16.39 -2.52
CA PHE A 168 0.85 17.66 -3.27
C PHE A 168 2.18 18.44 -3.25
N LEU A 169 2.91 18.42 -2.14
CA LEU A 169 4.24 19.02 -2.06
C LEU A 169 5.24 18.31 -2.97
N ILE A 170 5.21 16.97 -3.00
CA ILE A 170 6.03 16.16 -3.90
C ILE A 170 5.69 16.47 -5.36
N ASP A 171 4.42 16.64 -5.71
CA ASP A 171 4.01 17.07 -7.06
C ASP A 171 4.60 18.43 -7.45
N GLY A 172 4.61 19.38 -6.50
CA GLY A 172 5.21 20.70 -6.70
C GLY A 172 6.72 20.67 -6.91
N VAL A 173 7.44 19.77 -6.23
CA VAL A 173 8.88 19.59 -6.38
C VAL A 173 9.22 18.85 -7.68
N GLU A 174 8.46 17.82 -8.04
CA GLU A 174 8.64 17.04 -9.27
C GLU A 174 8.47 17.93 -10.51
N LYS A 175 7.43 18.76 -10.56
CA LYS A 175 7.23 19.75 -11.64
C LYS A 175 8.44 20.67 -11.81
N ARG A 176 9.06 21.11 -10.70
CA ARG A 176 10.26 21.95 -10.75
C ARG A 176 11.49 21.20 -11.26
N TYR A 177 11.60 19.91 -10.97
CA TYR A 177 12.73 19.08 -11.42
C TYR A 177 12.64 18.78 -12.92
N VAL A 178 11.46 18.39 -13.41
CA VAL A 178 11.19 18.14 -14.83
C VAL A 178 11.40 19.41 -15.68
N LEU A 179 11.01 20.57 -15.18
CA LEU A 179 11.26 21.86 -15.85
C LEU A 179 12.75 22.20 -15.91
N LYS A 180 13.55 21.82 -14.90
CA LYS A 180 14.99 22.07 -14.85
C LYS A 180 15.77 21.15 -15.78
N GLU A 181 15.31 19.90 -15.95
CA GLU A 181 15.88 18.93 -16.89
C GLU A 181 15.61 19.33 -18.35
N ASN A 182 14.37 19.74 -18.68
CA ASN A 182 14.03 20.28 -20.01
C ASN A 182 14.83 21.55 -20.37
N LYS A 183 15.17 22.38 -19.38
CA LYS A 183 15.98 23.59 -19.59
C LYS A 183 17.48 23.31 -19.76
N LYS A 184 17.94 22.09 -19.47
CA LYS A 184 19.33 21.64 -19.63
C LYS A 184 19.56 20.85 -20.93
N SER A 185 18.46 20.46 -21.60
CA SER A 185 18.45 19.74 -22.88
C SER A 185 18.19 20.63 -24.10
N ASN A 186 17.92 21.94 -23.89
CA ASN A 186 17.90 23.01 -24.90
C ASN A 186 19.11 23.92 -24.69
#